data_AF-A0A7J3SAS7-F1
#
_entry.id   AF-A0A7J3SAS7-F1
#
_cell.length_a   1.000
_cell.length_b   1.000
_cell.length_c   1.000
_cell.angle_alpha   90.00
_cell.angle_beta   90.00
_cell.angle_gamma   90.00
#
_symmetry.space_group_name_H-M   'P 1'
#
loop_
_entity.id
_entity.type
_entity.pdbx_description
1 polymer ?
#
loop_
_entity_poly.entity_id
_entity_poly.type
_entity_poly.pdbx_seq_one_letter_code
_entity_poly.pdbx_strand_id
1 'polypeptide(L)'
;MNGTCYKCSKYLPHPIFPYIGKCEELDIMTLGTGEPCQKYVEQRIEDVKEIFEAGGIMYCPICKEPIYTFEEYLKHKEHKPSKNFLIDETIIEETYPG
;
A
#
# COMPACT_ATOMS: atom_id res chain seq x y z
N MET A 1 -18.31 -13.70 -2.86
CA MET A 1 -17.52 -13.35 -1.66
C MET A 1 -16.50 -12.29 -2.07
N ASN A 2 -16.85 -11.01 -1.98
CA ASN A 2 -16.00 -9.92 -2.45
C ASN A 2 -15.18 -9.36 -1.29
N GLY A 3 -14.13 -10.08 -0.89
CA GLY A 3 -13.27 -9.62 0.17
C GLY A 3 -12.52 -8.35 -0.24
N THR A 4 -12.62 -7.28 0.54
CA THR A 4 -12.28 -5.91 0.11
C THR A 4 -11.21 -5.21 0.94
N CYS A 5 -10.58 -5.87 1.91
CA CYS A 5 -9.51 -5.25 2.71
C CYS A 5 -8.39 -4.63 1.85
N TYR A 6 -8.02 -5.23 0.70
CA TYR A 6 -7.05 -4.64 -0.24
C TYR A 6 -7.48 -3.29 -0.87
N LYS A 7 -8.75 -2.89 -0.75
CA LYS A 7 -9.27 -1.58 -1.17
C LYS A 7 -9.43 -0.61 0.00
N CYS A 8 -9.05 -0.99 1.21
CA CYS A 8 -9.21 -0.14 2.38
C CYS A 8 -8.02 0.82 2.52
N SER A 9 -8.26 2.13 2.71
CA SER A 9 -7.18 3.14 2.95
C SER A 9 -6.32 2.85 4.20
N LYS A 10 -6.75 1.90 5.03
CA LYS A 10 -6.11 1.44 6.28
C LYS A 10 -5.35 0.12 6.12
N TYR A 11 -5.32 -0.49 4.93
CA TYR A 11 -4.67 -1.77 4.67
C TYR A 11 -3.28 -1.59 4.03
N LEU A 12 -2.26 -2.08 4.71
CA LEU A 12 -0.87 -2.10 4.27
C LEU A 12 -0.53 -3.51 3.75
N PRO A 13 -0.41 -3.75 2.44
CA PRO A 13 0.00 -5.04 1.91
C PRO A 13 1.43 -5.38 2.34
N HIS A 14 1.67 -6.66 2.61
CA HIS A 14 2.97 -7.16 3.03
C HIS A 14 3.91 -7.43 1.82
N PRO A 15 5.20 -7.05 1.87
CA PRO A 15 6.28 -8.03 1.66
C PRO A 15 6.32 -8.87 0.39
N ILE A 16 6.74 -10.11 0.63
CA ILE A 16 6.67 -11.26 -0.30
C ILE A 16 5.22 -11.73 -0.51
N PHE A 17 4.24 -11.19 0.22
CA PHE A 17 2.91 -11.81 0.39
C PHE A 17 1.75 -10.82 0.11
N PRO A 18 1.42 -10.52 -1.15
CA PRO A 18 0.40 -9.52 -1.52
C PRO A 18 -1.04 -9.87 -1.07
N TYR A 19 -1.27 -11.10 -0.60
CA TYR A 19 -2.54 -11.56 -0.04
C TYR A 19 -2.67 -11.35 1.48
N ILE A 20 -1.58 -10.96 2.16
CA ILE A 20 -1.55 -10.60 3.58
C ILE A 20 -1.18 -9.12 3.71
N GLY A 21 -1.66 -8.47 4.77
CA GLY A 21 -1.27 -7.12 5.11
C GLY A 21 -1.57 -6.80 6.57
N LYS A 22 -1.25 -5.58 6.99
CA LYS A 22 -1.58 -5.03 8.31
C LYS A 22 -2.73 -4.03 8.19
N CYS A 23 -3.68 -4.05 9.11
CA CYS A 23 -4.66 -2.98 9.27
C CYS A 23 -4.12 -1.95 10.26
N GLU A 24 -3.81 -0.72 9.81
CA GLU A 24 -3.27 0.34 10.69
C GLU A 24 -4.24 0.73 11.81
N GLU A 25 -5.55 0.68 11.54
CA GLU A 25 -6.59 1.11 12.49
C GLU A 25 -6.81 0.10 13.64
N LEU A 26 -6.43 -1.16 13.43
CA LEU A 26 -6.64 -2.26 14.40
C LEU A 26 -5.33 -2.89 14.88
N ASP A 27 -4.20 -2.47 14.32
CA ASP A 27 -2.84 -3.03 14.47
C ASP A 27 -2.69 -4.55 14.15
N ILE A 28 -3.72 -5.20 13.60
CA ILE A 28 -3.72 -6.64 13.30
C ILE A 28 -3.21 -6.96 11.89
N MET A 29 -2.59 -8.13 11.75
CA MET A 29 -2.41 -8.79 10.45
C MET A 29 -3.74 -9.34 9.94
N THR A 30 -4.06 -9.09 8.67
CA THR A 30 -5.30 -9.52 8.02
C THR A 30 -5.03 -9.94 6.58
N LEU A 31 -5.91 -10.78 6.03
CA LEU A 31 -5.88 -11.13 4.61
C LEU A 31 -6.49 -9.98 3.80
N GLY A 32 -5.89 -9.67 2.65
CA GLY A 32 -6.45 -8.70 1.70
C GLY A 32 -7.82 -9.14 1.17
N THR A 33 -8.06 -10.45 1.13
CA THR A 33 -9.34 -11.09 0.83
C THR A 33 -10.07 -11.49 2.12
N GLY A 34 -10.92 -10.59 2.63
CA GLY A 34 -11.79 -10.83 3.77
C GLY A 34 -12.98 -9.87 3.78
N GLU A 35 -14.04 -10.20 4.52
CA GLU A 35 -15.22 -9.34 4.64
C GLU A 35 -14.84 -7.95 5.22
N PRO A 36 -15.42 -6.86 4.69
CA PRO A 36 -15.11 -5.52 5.19
C PRO A 36 -15.56 -5.36 6.65
N CYS A 37 -14.66 -4.90 7.51
CA CYS A 37 -14.97 -4.62 8.91
C CYS A 37 -15.75 -3.30 9.08
N GLN A 38 -16.27 -3.04 10.29
CA GLN A 38 -16.96 -1.78 10.61
C GLN A 38 -16.08 -0.52 10.46
N LYS A 39 -14.76 -0.68 10.34
CA LYS A 39 -13.76 0.37 10.10
C LYS A 39 -13.31 0.45 8.63
N TYR A 40 -13.98 -0.25 7.71
CA TYR A 40 -13.66 -0.21 6.29
C TYR A 40 -13.88 1.19 5.70
N VAL A 41 -12.83 1.75 5.10
CA VAL A 41 -12.85 3.00 4.35
C VAL A 41 -12.32 2.69 2.96
N GLU A 42 -13.18 2.72 1.95
CA GLU A 42 -12.74 2.49 0.56
C GLU A 42 -11.78 3.58 0.11
N GLN A 43 -10.60 3.18 -0.36
CA GLN A 43 -9.57 4.05 -0.88
C GLN A 43 -10.00 4.63 -2.22
N ARG A 44 -10.29 5.92 -2.22
CA ARG A 44 -10.64 6.63 -3.46
C ARG A 44 -9.37 7.05 -4.18
N ILE A 45 -9.56 7.35 -5.46
CA ILE A 45 -8.52 7.98 -6.28
C ILE A 45 -8.16 9.38 -5.73
N GLU A 46 -9.10 10.03 -5.04
CA GLU A 46 -8.90 11.31 -4.35
C GLU A 46 -7.88 11.18 -3.20
N ASP A 47 -8.09 10.23 -2.25
CA ASP A 47 -7.12 9.94 -1.17
C ASP A 47 -5.71 9.67 -1.72
N VAL A 48 -5.63 8.94 -2.85
CA VAL A 48 -4.36 8.64 -3.51
C VAL A 48 -3.70 9.88 -4.08
N LYS A 49 -4.48 10.76 -4.71
CA LYS A 49 -3.97 12.03 -5.23
C LYS A 49 -3.45 12.92 -4.09
N GLU A 50 -4.15 12.97 -2.96
CA GLU A 50 -3.69 13.67 -1.76
C GLU A 50 -2.38 13.11 -1.20
N ILE A 51 -2.17 11.79 -1.22
CA ILE A 51 -0.89 11.18 -0.83
C ILE A 51 0.25 11.70 -1.71
N PHE A 52 0.09 11.75 -3.03
CA PHE A 52 1.11 12.29 -3.93
C PHE A 52 1.29 13.80 -3.80
N GLU A 53 0.21 14.57 -3.59
CA GLU A 53 0.29 16.02 -3.35
C GLU A 53 0.96 16.37 -2.02
N ALA A 54 0.88 15.49 -1.02
CA ALA A 54 1.63 15.58 0.24
C ALA A 54 3.10 15.10 0.12
N GLY A 55 3.56 14.69 -1.07
CA GLY A 55 4.91 14.17 -1.29
C GLY A 55 5.11 12.71 -0.85
N GLY A 56 4.03 11.97 -0.60
CA GLY A 56 4.05 10.55 -0.31
C GLY A 56 4.37 9.69 -1.53
N ILE A 57 5.00 8.54 -1.28
CA ILE A 57 5.40 7.57 -2.29
C ILE A 57 4.50 6.33 -2.10
N MET A 58 4.08 5.69 -3.19
CA MET A 58 3.38 4.40 -3.13
C MET A 58 4.29 3.29 -3.67
N TYR A 59 4.04 2.04 -3.33
CA TYR A 59 4.81 0.90 -3.86
C TYR A 59 3.94 -0.05 -4.65
N CYS A 60 4.42 -0.48 -5.82
CA CYS A 60 3.75 -1.44 -6.69
C CYS A 60 4.21 -2.88 -6.36
N PRO A 61 3.41 -3.71 -5.66
CA PRO A 61 3.85 -5.06 -5.26
C PRO A 61 4.05 -6.03 -6.44
N ILE A 62 3.47 -5.73 -7.61
CA ILE A 62 3.62 -6.54 -8.84
C ILE A 62 4.90 -6.18 -9.59
N CYS A 63 5.13 -4.88 -9.84
CA CYS A 63 6.36 -4.41 -10.51
C CYS A 63 7.58 -4.44 -9.59
N LYS A 64 7.36 -4.42 -8.28
CA LYS A 64 8.36 -4.22 -7.21
C LYS A 64 9.05 -2.85 -7.25
N GLU A 65 8.37 -1.87 -7.82
CA GLU A 65 8.87 -0.52 -8.06
C GLU A 65 8.12 0.52 -7.20
N PRO A 66 8.83 1.52 -6.65
CA PRO A 66 8.21 2.70 -6.06
C PRO A 66 7.58 3.59 -7.14
N ILE A 67 6.37 4.06 -6.85
CA ILE A 67 5.58 4.98 -7.64
C ILE A 67 5.68 6.35 -6.95
N TYR A 68 6.23 7.33 -7.66
CA TYR A 68 6.45 8.68 -7.15
C TYR A 68 5.40 9.70 -7.60
N THR A 69 4.56 9.36 -8.58
CA THR A 69 3.57 10.29 -9.13
C THR A 69 2.21 9.62 -9.33
N PHE A 70 1.16 10.45 -9.31
CA PHE A 70 -0.20 10.02 -9.58
C PHE A 70 -0.39 9.49 -11.02
N GLU A 71 0.37 9.98 -11.99
CA GLU A 71 0.34 9.48 -13.37
C GLU A 71 0.89 8.05 -13.48
N GLU A 72 1.99 7.75 -12.79
CA GLU A 72 2.50 6.37 -12.69
C GLU A 72 1.51 5.48 -11.90
N TYR A 73 0.89 5.99 -10.83
CA TYR A 73 -0.17 5.26 -10.11
C TYR A 73 -1.32 4.85 -11.05
N LEU A 74 -1.76 5.72 -11.95
CA LEU A 74 -2.83 5.40 -12.90
C LEU A 74 -2.46 4.25 -13.85
N LYS A 75 -1.20 4.17 -14.30
CA LYS A 75 -0.67 3.03 -15.08
C LYS A 75 -0.65 1.74 -14.27
N HIS A 76 -0.33 1.84 -12.98
CA HIS A 76 -0.22 0.69 -12.08
C HIS A 76 -1.50 0.38 -11.28
N LYS A 77 -2.64 1.05 -11.50
CA LYS A 77 -3.84 0.90 -10.64
C LYS A 77 -4.30 -0.56 -10.50
N GLU A 78 -4.15 -1.35 -11.56
CA GLU A 78 -4.55 -2.77 -11.59
C GLU A 78 -3.62 -3.66 -10.75
N HIS A 79 -2.38 -3.20 -10.53
CA HIS A 79 -1.38 -3.84 -9.67
C HIS A 79 -1.59 -3.53 -8.17
N LYS A 80 -2.59 -2.69 -7.83
CA LYS A 80 -2.98 -2.32 -6.47
C LYS A 80 -1.80 -1.79 -5.62
N PRO A 81 -1.08 -0.76 -6.08
CA PRO A 81 -0.04 -0.14 -5.29
C PRO A 81 -0.60 0.48 -3.99
N SER A 82 0.18 0.44 -2.91
CA SER A 82 -0.23 0.96 -1.59
C SER A 82 0.79 1.94 -1.01
N LYS A 83 0.31 2.82 -0.11
CA LYS A 83 1.04 3.96 0.45
C LYS A 83 2.22 3.57 1.35
N ASN A 84 2.11 2.40 1.98
CA ASN A 84 3.07 1.90 2.96
C ASN A 84 3.19 0.40 2.71
N PHE A 85 4.22 0.04 1.97
CA PHE A 85 4.81 -1.28 2.08
C PHE A 85 5.53 -1.35 3.44
N LEU A 86 5.64 -2.52 4.06
CA LEU A 86 6.64 -2.71 5.11
C LEU A 86 8.01 -2.64 4.42
N ILE A 87 8.57 -1.45 4.27
CA ILE A 87 9.97 -1.29 3.95
C ILE A 87 10.70 -1.75 5.19
N ASP A 88 11.27 -2.95 5.13
CA ASP A 88 12.28 -3.37 6.09
C ASP A 88 13.38 -2.30 6.06
N GLU A 89 13.64 -1.71 7.21
CA GLU A 89 14.42 -0.48 7.43
C GLU A 89 15.92 -0.59 7.07
N THR A 90 16.30 -1.69 6.41
CA THR A 90 17.67 -2.10 6.07
C THR A 90 18.21 -1.55 4.73
N ILE A 91 17.40 -0.89 3.88
CA ILE A 91 17.86 -0.33 2.58
C ILE A 91 17.98 1.20 2.60
N ILE A 92 18.43 1.77 3.72
CA ILE A 92 18.85 3.19 3.80
C ILE A 92 20.28 3.35 4.42
N GLU A 93 20.96 2.27 4.80
CA GLU A 93 22.31 2.31 5.40
C GLU A 93 23.39 1.45 4.72
N GLU A 94 23.31 1.24 3.39
CA GLU A 94 24.47 0.81 2.58
C GLU A 94 24.81 1.82 1.45
N THR A 95 24.78 3.12 1.77
CA THR A 95 25.40 4.15 0.91
C THR A 95 26.09 5.24 1.72
N TYR A 96 27.08 4.84 2.51
CA TYR A 96 28.20 5.71 2.87
C TYR A 96 29.53 4.94 2.75
N PRO A 97 30.26 5.08 1.61
CA PRO A 97 31.67 4.76 1.58
C PRO A 97 32.43 5.86 2.37
N GLY A 98 33.05 5.46 3.48
CA GLY A 98 33.91 6.29 4.33
C GLY A 98 35.12 5.50 4.81
#